data_AF-A0A8T7KJB2-F1
#
_entry.id   AF-A0A8T7KJB2-F1
#
_cell.length_a   1.000
_cell.length_b   1.000
_cell.length_c   1.000
_cell.angle_alpha   90.00
_cell.angle_beta   90.00
_cell.angle_gamma   90.00
#
_symmetry.space_group_name_H-M   'P 1'
#
loop_
_entity.id
_entity.type
_entity.pdbx_description
1 polymer ?
#
loop_
_entity_poly.entity_id
_entity_poly.type
_entity_poly.pdbx_seq_one_letter_code
_entity_poly.pdbx_strand_id
1 'polypeptide(L)'
;MDTLVANRLVGQLTAQHKLICQHVAARLLRTYPELARSLRLEENHTASERLSAVAVERLGELVRSVLLFDLPALVDQELSWAHGVLPRHGVTYQHQSAMVRFYFEEVRHLPLTPEEIELTRELEQHFQKVVSSVYRVN
;
A
#
# COMPACT_ATOMS: atom_id res chain seq x y z
N MET A 1 14.70 14.21 1.80
CA MET A 1 13.76 14.03 2.94
C MET A 1 14.49 14.18 4.28
N ASP A 2 13.84 14.58 5.38
CA ASP A 2 14.48 14.56 6.71
C ASP A 2 14.71 13.10 7.15
N THR A 3 15.98 12.70 7.20
CA THR A 3 16.40 11.32 7.47
C THR A 3 15.97 10.83 8.85
N LEU A 4 15.91 11.71 9.86
CA LEU A 4 15.52 11.32 11.22
C LEU A 4 14.01 11.07 11.29
N VAL A 5 13.22 11.96 10.68
CA VAL A 5 11.76 11.80 10.56
C VAL A 5 11.42 10.52 9.79
N ALA A 6 12.09 10.29 8.65
CA ALA A 6 11.89 9.09 7.84
C ALA A 6 12.22 7.79 8.63
N ASN A 7 13.33 7.76 9.35
CA ASN A 7 13.73 6.60 10.14
C ASN A 7 12.75 6.29 11.29
N ARG A 8 12.24 7.32 11.99
CA ARG A 8 11.22 7.12 13.01
C ARG A 8 9.92 6.56 12.41
N LEU A 9 9.48 7.11 11.28
CA LEU A 9 8.30 6.62 10.58
C LEU A 9 8.48 5.16 10.15
N VAL A 10 9.63 4.79 9.59
CA VAL A 10 9.95 3.39 9.26
C VAL A 10 9.87 2.48 10.49
N GLY A 11 10.37 2.94 11.64
CA GLY A 11 10.26 2.21 12.91
C GLY A 11 8.80 1.94 13.31
N GLN A 12 7.95 2.97 13.25
CA GLN A 12 6.51 2.86 13.54
C GLN A 12 5.81 1.91 12.57
N LEU A 13 6.06 2.06 11.26
CA LEU A 13 5.49 1.22 10.21
C LEU A 13 5.92 -0.24 10.35
N THR A 14 7.16 -0.49 10.77
CA THR A 14 7.67 -1.85 10.97
C THR A 14 7.02 -2.50 12.20
N ALA A 15 6.89 -1.77 13.31
CA ALA A 15 6.25 -2.28 14.52
C ALA A 15 4.78 -2.65 14.30
N GLN A 16 4.07 -1.91 13.45
CA GLN A 16 2.64 -2.07 13.19
C GLN A 16 2.33 -2.75 11.85
N HIS A 17 3.35 -3.23 11.13
CA HIS A 17 3.24 -3.67 9.73
C HIS A 17 2.13 -4.71 9.54
N LYS A 18 2.17 -5.78 10.33
CA LYS A 18 1.21 -6.89 10.22
C LYS A 18 -0.22 -6.43 10.49
N LEU A 19 -0.43 -5.61 11.53
CA LEU A 19 -1.75 -5.14 11.91
C LEU A 19 -2.35 -4.22 10.84
N ILE A 20 -1.57 -3.25 10.35
CA ILE A 20 -1.96 -2.35 9.26
C ILE A 20 -2.36 -3.17 8.03
N CYS A 21 -1.52 -4.12 7.61
CA CYS A 21 -1.77 -4.89 6.40
C CYS A 21 -3.04 -5.74 6.51
N GLN A 22 -3.27 -6.35 7.68
CA GLN A 22 -4.50 -7.11 7.96
C GLN A 22 -5.75 -6.23 7.94
N HIS A 23 -5.72 -5.04 8.56
CA HIS A 23 -6.85 -4.11 8.55
C HIS A 23 -7.19 -3.63 7.14
N VAL A 24 -6.18 -3.24 6.36
CA VAL A 24 -6.37 -2.80 4.98
C VAL A 24 -6.91 -3.94 4.12
N ALA A 25 -6.39 -5.16 4.25
CA ALA A 25 -6.87 -6.32 3.50
C ALA A 25 -8.33 -6.66 3.84
N ALA A 26 -8.68 -6.68 5.13
CA ALA A 26 -10.04 -6.92 5.58
C ALA A 26 -11.00 -5.84 5.05
N ARG A 27 -10.56 -4.57 5.08
CA ARG A 27 -11.33 -3.45 4.54
C ARG A 27 -11.50 -3.53 3.03
N LEU A 28 -10.44 -3.88 2.29
CA LEU A 28 -10.50 -4.09 0.85
C LEU A 28 -11.51 -5.17 0.48
N LEU A 29 -11.50 -6.32 1.17
CA LEU A 29 -12.46 -7.40 0.89
C LEU A 29 -13.90 -7.04 1.26
N ARG A 30 -14.10 -6.19 2.29
CA ARG A 30 -15.43 -5.67 2.62
C ARG A 30 -15.93 -4.70 1.55
N THR A 31 -15.05 -3.88 0.96
CA THR A 31 -15.41 -2.91 -0.08
C THR A 31 -15.52 -3.53 -1.47
N TYR A 32 -14.66 -4.51 -1.77
CA TYR A 32 -14.49 -5.16 -3.07
C TYR A 32 -14.46 -6.69 -2.88
N PRO A 33 -15.58 -7.33 -2.53
CA PRO A 33 -15.64 -8.77 -2.22
C PRO A 33 -15.23 -9.66 -3.40
N GLU A 34 -15.35 -9.18 -4.63
CA GLU A 34 -14.89 -9.85 -5.84
C GLU A 34 -13.38 -10.12 -5.85
N LEU A 35 -12.57 -9.34 -5.12
CA LEU A 35 -11.13 -9.58 -5.00
C LEU A 35 -10.83 -10.95 -4.39
N ALA A 36 -11.71 -11.46 -3.51
CA ALA A 36 -11.56 -12.79 -2.92
C ALA A 36 -11.53 -13.90 -3.98
N ARG A 37 -12.26 -13.73 -5.09
CA ARG A 37 -12.34 -14.73 -6.18
C ARG A 37 -11.06 -14.83 -7.00
N SER A 38 -10.25 -13.78 -6.99
CA SER A 38 -8.96 -13.75 -7.68
C SER A 38 -7.84 -14.40 -6.87
N LEU A 39 -8.07 -14.64 -5.57
CA LEU A 39 -7.08 -15.22 -4.67
C LEU A 39 -7.07 -16.74 -4.79
N ARG A 40 -5.87 -17.30 -4.96
CA ARG A 40 -5.64 -18.72 -4.70
C ARG A 40 -5.55 -18.93 -3.20
N LEU A 41 -6.60 -19.50 -2.61
CA LEU A 41 -6.65 -19.84 -1.20
C LEU A 41 -6.02 -21.22 -0.99
N GLU A 42 -5.07 -21.30 -0.07
CA GLU A 42 -4.57 -22.57 0.47
C GLU A 42 -5.42 -22.95 1.68
N GLU A 43 -5.51 -24.25 2.02
CA GLU A 43 -6.46 -24.80 3.02
C GLU A 43 -6.39 -24.12 4.40
N ASN A 44 -5.30 -23.43 4.73
CA ASN A 44 -5.04 -22.83 6.05
C ASN A 44 -5.07 -21.30 6.09
N HIS A 45 -5.38 -20.61 4.98
CA HIS A 45 -5.35 -19.14 4.94
C HIS A 45 -6.71 -18.55 4.62
N THR A 46 -7.15 -17.60 5.44
CA THR A 46 -8.32 -16.78 5.11
C THR A 46 -8.03 -15.88 3.90
N ALA A 47 -9.08 -15.46 3.19
CA ALA A 47 -8.93 -14.52 2.07
C ALA A 47 -8.24 -13.21 2.50
N SER A 48 -8.51 -12.74 3.71
CA SER A 48 -7.88 -11.52 4.26
C SER A 48 -6.39 -11.71 4.51
N GLU A 49 -5.98 -12.82 5.11
CA GLU A 49 -4.56 -13.13 5.31
C GLU A 49 -3.84 -13.29 3.98
N ARG A 50 -4.48 -13.97 3.01
CA ARG A 50 -3.89 -14.14 1.69
C ARG A 50 -3.74 -12.80 0.96
N LEU A 51 -4.77 -11.95 0.97
CA LEU A 51 -4.72 -10.62 0.34
C LEU A 51 -3.68 -9.71 1.01
N SER A 52 -3.59 -9.76 2.35
CA SER A 52 -2.54 -9.06 3.10
C SER A 52 -1.16 -9.44 2.57
N ALA A 53 -0.84 -10.74 2.57
CA ALA A 53 0.49 -11.24 2.21
C ALA A 53 0.90 -10.94 0.77
N VAL A 54 -0.04 -11.06 -0.19
CA VAL A 54 0.31 -10.96 -1.62
C VAL A 54 0.23 -9.54 -2.17
N ALA A 55 -0.50 -8.63 -1.51
CA ALA A 55 -0.73 -7.29 -2.04
C ALA A 55 -0.37 -6.19 -1.03
N VAL A 56 -0.99 -6.20 0.16
CA VAL A 56 -0.87 -5.08 1.09
C VAL A 56 0.51 -5.02 1.75
N GLU A 57 1.09 -6.16 2.10
CA GLU A 57 2.45 -6.24 2.64
C GLU A 57 3.47 -5.75 1.63
N ARG A 58 3.29 -6.04 0.34
CA ARG A 58 4.14 -5.54 -0.75
C ARG A 58 4.08 -4.02 -0.88
N LEU A 59 2.88 -3.44 -0.75
CA LEU A 59 2.73 -1.99 -0.68
C LEU A 59 3.47 -1.42 0.54
N GLY A 60 3.31 -2.02 1.72
CA GLY A 60 3.98 -1.56 2.93
C GLY A 60 5.51 -1.71 2.89
N GLU A 61 6.02 -2.74 2.23
CA GLU A 61 7.44 -2.90 1.91
C GLU A 61 7.94 -1.80 0.97
N LEU A 62 7.18 -1.47 -0.07
CA LEU A 62 7.51 -0.39 -1.00
C LEU A 62 7.56 0.98 -0.29
N VAL A 63 6.56 1.30 0.54
CA VAL A 63 6.55 2.54 1.34
C VAL A 63 7.80 2.62 2.23
N ARG A 64 8.13 1.54 2.96
CA ARG A 64 9.35 1.50 3.79
C ARG A 64 10.63 1.63 2.97
N SER A 65 10.69 1.01 1.80
CA SER A 65 11.87 1.09 0.91
C SER A 65 12.10 2.52 0.41
N VAL A 66 11.03 3.20 -0.01
CA VAL A 66 11.09 4.61 -0.41
C VAL A 66 11.61 5.48 0.73
N LEU A 67 11.11 5.25 1.95
CA LEU A 67 11.54 5.96 3.15
C LEU A 67 13.01 5.69 3.52
N LEU A 68 13.44 4.44 3.46
CA LEU A 68 14.81 4.03 3.82
C LEU A 68 15.86 4.52 2.83
N PHE A 69 15.53 4.52 1.54
CA PHE A 69 16.47 4.85 0.48
C PHE A 69 16.33 6.29 -0.05
N ASP A 70 15.38 7.07 0.46
CA ASP A 70 14.98 8.39 -0.09
C ASP A 70 14.82 8.34 -1.62
N LEU A 71 14.15 7.29 -2.11
CA LEU A 71 14.05 6.97 -3.53
C LEU A 71 12.58 6.89 -4.00
N PRO A 72 11.88 8.03 -4.17
CA PRO A 72 10.49 8.06 -4.63
C PRO A 72 10.26 7.40 -5.99
N ALA A 73 11.28 7.38 -6.86
CA ALA A 73 11.22 6.75 -8.18
C ALA A 73 10.95 5.24 -8.14
N LEU A 74 11.18 4.57 -7.00
CA LEU A 74 10.77 3.17 -6.81
C LEU A 74 9.25 3.01 -6.94
N VAL A 75 8.47 3.99 -6.50
CA VAL A 75 7.01 3.96 -6.59
C VAL A 75 6.57 3.91 -8.05
N ASP A 76 7.14 4.79 -8.87
CA ASP A 76 6.87 4.87 -10.30
C ASP A 76 7.16 3.55 -11.02
N GLN A 77 8.30 2.94 -10.72
CA GLN A 77 8.72 1.67 -11.32
C GLN A 77 7.82 0.50 -10.91
N GLU A 78 7.63 0.32 -9.60
CA GLU A 78 6.88 -0.82 -9.06
C GLU A 78 5.40 -0.76 -9.41
N LEU A 79 4.78 0.43 -9.35
CA LEU A 79 3.37 0.58 -9.72
C LEU A 79 3.15 0.46 -11.23
N SER A 80 4.10 0.93 -12.05
CA SER A 80 4.05 0.72 -13.50
C SER A 80 4.17 -0.77 -13.86
N TRP A 81 5.09 -1.49 -13.19
CA TRP A 81 5.22 -2.93 -13.39
C TRP A 81 3.95 -3.67 -12.95
N ALA A 82 3.42 -3.34 -11.76
CA ALA A 82 2.21 -3.93 -11.23
C ALA A 82 1.00 -3.68 -12.16
N HIS A 83 0.87 -2.48 -12.73
CA HIS A 83 -0.15 -2.17 -13.73
C HIS A 83 -0.01 -3.03 -15.00
N GLY A 84 1.19 -3.44 -15.40
CA GLY A 84 1.38 -4.34 -16.54
C GLY A 84 0.77 -5.74 -16.37
N VAL A 85 0.53 -6.16 -15.12
CA VAL A 85 0.09 -7.52 -14.76
C VAL A 85 -1.31 -7.54 -14.16
N LEU A 86 -1.55 -6.72 -13.13
CA LEU A 86 -2.73 -6.80 -12.27
C LEU A 86 -4.08 -6.61 -12.98
N PRO A 87 -4.25 -5.73 -13.99
CA PRO A 87 -5.50 -5.60 -14.74
C PRO A 87 -5.95 -6.89 -15.43
N ARG A 88 -5.00 -7.74 -15.87
CA ARG A 88 -5.30 -9.05 -16.48
C ARG A 88 -5.96 -10.03 -15.50
N HIS A 89 -5.83 -9.76 -14.20
CA HIS A 89 -6.42 -10.52 -13.11
C HIS A 89 -7.62 -9.80 -12.48
N GLY A 90 -8.19 -8.78 -13.15
CA GLY A 90 -9.38 -8.08 -12.69
C GLY A 90 -9.11 -6.98 -11.65
N VAL A 91 -7.86 -6.59 -11.43
CA VAL A 91 -7.52 -5.48 -10.53
C VAL A 91 -7.64 -4.15 -11.25
N THR A 92 -8.56 -3.31 -10.79
CA THR A 92 -8.87 -2.01 -11.39
C THR A 92 -8.08 -0.87 -10.72
N TYR A 93 -8.12 0.30 -11.35
CA TYR A 93 -7.67 1.56 -10.74
C TYR A 93 -8.28 1.76 -9.35
N GLN A 94 -9.59 1.47 -9.20
CA GLN A 94 -10.30 1.67 -7.94
C GLN A 94 -9.71 0.78 -6.83
N HIS A 95 -9.37 -0.47 -7.14
CA HIS A 95 -8.77 -1.38 -6.16
C HIS A 95 -7.39 -0.88 -5.70
N GLN A 96 -6.51 -0.49 -6.61
CA GLN A 96 -5.17 0.00 -6.25
C GLN A 96 -5.22 1.35 -5.53
N SER A 97 -6.01 2.30 -6.03
CA SER A 97 -6.17 3.61 -5.40
C SER A 97 -6.79 3.48 -4.00
N ALA A 98 -7.76 2.59 -3.82
CA ALA A 98 -8.33 2.29 -2.50
C ALA A 98 -7.30 1.63 -1.58
N MET A 99 -6.50 0.68 -2.06
CA MET A 99 -5.46 0.04 -1.26
C MET A 99 -4.44 1.06 -0.74
N VAL A 100 -3.93 1.94 -1.61
CA VAL A 100 -3.02 3.03 -1.22
C VAL A 100 -3.68 3.93 -0.18
N ARG A 101 -4.89 4.41 -0.45
CA ARG A 101 -5.61 5.31 0.46
C ARG A 101 -5.86 4.66 1.82
N PHE A 102 -6.38 3.43 1.84
CA PHE A 102 -6.66 2.72 3.09
C PHE A 102 -5.39 2.44 3.88
N TYR A 103 -4.27 2.13 3.21
CA TYR A 103 -2.99 1.96 3.88
C TYR A 103 -2.57 3.24 4.61
N PHE A 104 -2.56 4.38 3.93
CA PHE A 104 -2.19 5.65 4.55
C PHE A 104 -3.22 6.16 5.57
N GLU A 105 -4.51 5.81 5.44
CA GLU A 105 -5.52 6.03 6.48
C GLU A 105 -5.20 5.23 7.76
N GLU A 106 -4.80 3.95 7.65
CA GLU A 106 -4.38 3.16 8.81
C GLU A 106 -3.08 3.68 9.43
N VAL A 107 -2.12 4.14 8.62
CA VAL A 107 -0.88 4.78 9.12
C VAL A 107 -1.18 6.04 9.93
N ARG A 108 -2.21 6.81 9.55
CA ARG A 108 -2.63 8.01 10.30
C ARG A 108 -3.22 7.71 11.69
N HIS A 109 -3.59 6.46 11.99
CA HIS A 109 -4.01 6.07 13.34
C HIS A 109 -2.83 5.86 14.30
N LEU A 110 -1.59 5.87 13.79
CA LEU A 110 -0.40 5.78 14.62
C LEU A 110 -0.14 7.09 15.36
N PRO A 111 0.58 7.06 16.51
CA PRO A 111 0.95 8.26 17.25
C PRO A 111 2.11 8.99 16.54
N LEU A 112 1.81 9.62 15.40
CA LEU A 112 2.77 10.33 14.56
C LEU A 112 2.98 11.78 15.03
N THR A 113 4.20 12.27 14.86
CA THR A 113 4.54 13.69 14.98
C THR A 113 3.99 14.51 13.80
N PRO A 114 3.85 15.84 13.92
CA PRO A 114 3.40 16.69 12.81
C PRO A 114 4.23 16.51 11.52
N GLU A 115 5.54 16.36 11.64
CA GLU A 115 6.44 16.14 10.51
C GLU A 115 6.23 14.77 9.85
N GLU A 116 5.99 13.72 10.65
CA GLU A 116 5.68 12.39 10.14
C GLU A 116 4.30 12.35 9.46
N ILE A 117 3.33 13.13 9.95
CA ILE A 117 2.02 13.29 9.31
C ILE A 117 2.17 13.95 7.95
N GLU A 118 2.96 15.02 7.85
CA GLU A 118 3.18 15.70 6.56
C GLU A 118 3.87 14.76 5.57
N LEU A 119 4.95 14.09 5.99
CA LEU A 119 5.65 13.12 5.17
C LEU A 119 4.73 11.98 4.69
N THR A 120 3.87 11.48 5.57
CA THR A 120 2.85 10.47 5.24
C THR A 120 1.88 10.97 4.17
N ARG A 121 1.48 12.25 4.24
CA ARG A 121 0.59 12.88 3.26
C ARG A 121 1.28 13.07 1.91
N GLU A 122 2.53 13.53 1.90
CA GLU A 122 3.33 13.68 0.68
C GLU A 122 3.50 12.33 -0.04
N LEU A 123 3.81 11.28 0.71
CA LEU A 123 3.90 9.92 0.18
C LEU A 123 2.57 9.44 -0.39
N GLU A 124 1.47 9.57 0.36
CA GLU A 124 0.14 9.18 -0.14
C GLU A 124 -0.20 9.89 -1.45
N GLN A 125 0.03 11.20 -1.53
CA GLN A 125 -0.21 11.98 -2.75
C GLN A 125 0.65 11.51 -3.92
N HIS A 126 1.93 11.22 -3.68
CA HIS A 126 2.82 10.69 -4.71
C HIS A 126 2.33 9.33 -5.22
N PHE A 127 2.03 8.38 -4.33
CA PHE A 127 1.49 7.07 -4.71
C PHE A 127 0.18 7.20 -5.49
N GLN A 128 -0.77 8.04 -5.03
CA GLN A 128 -2.04 8.25 -5.72
C GLN A 128 -1.85 8.87 -7.11
N LYS A 129 -0.91 9.80 -7.25
CA LYS A 129 -0.57 10.43 -8.53
C LYS A 129 -0.01 9.39 -9.50
N VAL A 130 0.88 8.50 -9.04
CA VAL A 130 1.44 7.42 -9.86
C VAL A 130 0.36 6.40 -10.24
N VAL A 131 -0.48 5.94 -9.30
CA VAL A 131 -1.62 5.06 -9.63
C VAL A 131 -2.53 5.71 -10.68
N SER A 132 -2.81 7.00 -10.54
CA SER A 132 -3.62 7.75 -11.50
C SER A 132 -2.95 7.87 -12.86
N SER A 133 -1.63 8.09 -12.92
CA SER A 133 -0.93 8.23 -14.19
C SER A 133 -0.88 6.91 -14.95
N VAL A 134 -0.54 5.80 -14.29
CA VAL A 134 -0.39 4.50 -14.97
C VAL A 134 -1.72 3.97 -15.52
N TYR A 135 -2.85 4.30 -14.90
CA TYR A 135 -4.18 3.92 -15.39
C TYR A 135 -4.81 4.90 -16.39
N ARG A 136 -4.28 6.13 -16.52
CA ARG A 136 -4.74 7.11 -17.52
C ARG A 136 -4.16 6.90 -18.91
N VAL A 137 -3.14 6.06 -19.06
CA VAL A 137 -2.43 5.83 -20.35
C VAL A 137 -3.19 4.85 -21.27
N ASN A 138 -4.46 4.55 -21.00
CA ASN A 138 -5.32 3.75 -21.88
C ASN A 138 -6.44 4.59 -22.48
#